data_AF-A0A662KDU1-F1
#
_entry.id   AF-A0A662KDU1-F1
#
_cell.length_a   1.000
_cell.length_b   1.000
_cell.length_c   1.000
_cell.angle_alpha   90.00
_cell.angle_beta   90.00
_cell.angle_gamma   90.00
#
_symmetry.space_group_name_H-M   'P 1'
#
loop_
_entity.id
_entity.type
_entity.pdbx_description
1 polymer ?
#
loop_
_entity_poly.entity_id
_entity_poly.type
_entity_poly.pdbx_seq_one_letter_code
_entity_poly.pdbx_strand_id
1 'polypeptide(L)'
;AGLLAGGGTEMTSLMGTGAIWIGLVVGITGLSAINQGMVASASIASVGRNPDVAARGIIFTVMPETIAIFGLLVAILLMTGLGLL
;
A
#
# COMPACT_ATOMS: atom_id res chain seq x y z
N ALA A 1 21.88 3.60 -13.56
CA ALA A 1 20.70 2.72 -13.48
C ALA A 1 20.27 2.59 -12.03
N GLY A 2 18.98 2.46 -11.80
CA GLY A 2 18.44 2.44 -10.44
C GLY A 2 18.81 1.17 -9.67
N LEU A 3 18.23 1.05 -8.48
CA LEU A 3 18.34 -0.09 -7.58
C LEU A 3 17.95 -1.42 -8.26
N LEU A 4 17.04 -1.39 -9.24
CA LEU A 4 16.50 -2.58 -9.91
C LEU A 4 17.04 -2.80 -11.34
N ALA A 5 17.62 -1.77 -11.97
CA ALA A 5 18.11 -1.82 -13.35
C ALA A 5 19.63 -2.04 -13.49
N GLY A 6 20.36 -2.15 -12.38
CA GLY A 6 21.71 -2.75 -12.36
C GLY A 6 22.83 -2.00 -13.09
N GLY A 7 22.94 -0.68 -12.93
CA GLY A 7 24.06 0.11 -13.48
C GLY A 7 24.30 1.37 -12.68
N GLY A 8 25.51 1.89 -12.62
CA GLY A 8 25.85 3.00 -11.70
C GLY A 8 25.05 4.28 -11.98
N THR A 9 24.05 4.59 -11.14
CA THR A 9 23.72 6.00 -10.86
C THR A 9 24.64 6.50 -9.77
N GLU A 10 25.19 7.70 -9.94
CA GLU A 10 25.84 8.45 -8.87
C GLU A 10 24.86 8.58 -7.69
N MET A 11 25.08 7.82 -6.63
CA MET A 11 24.22 7.84 -5.45
C MET A 11 24.42 9.14 -4.69
N THR A 12 23.51 10.10 -4.89
CA THR A 12 23.46 11.31 -4.08
C THR A 12 22.82 11.04 -2.71
N SER A 13 23.22 11.81 -1.70
CA SER A 13 22.61 11.78 -0.36
C SER A 13 21.09 12.01 -0.39
N LEU A 14 20.60 12.75 -1.40
CA LEU A 14 19.17 12.97 -1.64
C LEU A 14 18.41 11.67 -1.97
N MET A 15 19.00 10.76 -2.74
CA MET A 15 18.38 9.48 -3.07
C MET A 15 18.31 8.55 -1.85
N GLY A 16 19.35 8.56 -1.02
CA GLY A 16 19.40 7.74 0.21
C GLY A 16 18.35 8.17 1.24
N THR A 17 18.23 9.46 1.49
CA THR A 17 17.19 10.01 2.37
C THR A 17 15.79 9.84 1.76
N GLY A 18 15.65 10.03 0.45
CA GLY A 18 14.41 9.79 -0.28
C GLY A 18 13.91 8.35 -0.14
N ALA A 19 14.79 7.36 -0.23
CA ALA A 19 14.43 5.94 -0.07
C ALA A 19 13.85 5.62 1.32
N ILE A 20 14.38 6.24 2.39
CA ILE A 20 13.83 6.08 3.76
C ILE A 20 12.41 6.62 3.82
N TRP A 21 12.17 7.81 3.28
CA TRP A 21 10.83 8.42 3.26
C TRP A 21 9.84 7.64 2.39
N ILE A 22 10.28 7.11 1.26
CA ILE A 22 9.47 6.24 0.39
C ILE A 22 9.01 5.00 1.17
N GLY A 23 9.93 4.32 1.85
CA GLY A 23 9.59 3.15 2.68
C GLY A 23 8.63 3.50 3.82
N LEU A 24 8.82 4.67 4.45
CA LEU A 24 7.95 5.16 5.52
C LEU A 24 6.53 5.46 5.03
N VAL A 25 6.36 6.08 3.86
CA VAL A 25 5.04 6.33 3.26
C VAL A 25 4.28 5.02 3.01
N VAL A 26 4.95 4.01 2.42
CA VAL A 26 4.33 2.69 2.20
C VAL A 26 3.97 2.02 3.53
N GLY A 27 4.87 2.07 4.51
CA GLY A 27 4.64 1.49 5.83
C GLY A 27 3.44 2.10 6.56
N ILE A 28 3.34 3.44 6.58
CA ILE A 28 2.25 4.15 7.27
C ILE A 28 0.91 3.92 6.56
N THR A 29 0.88 4.02 5.24
CA THR A 29 -0.36 3.78 4.47
C THR A 29 -0.82 2.33 4.56
N GLY A 30 0.11 1.38 4.67
CA GLY A 30 -0.16 -0.04 4.91
C GLY A 30 -0.82 -0.34 6.27
N LEU A 31 -0.79 0.58 7.24
CA LEU A 31 -1.54 0.44 8.49
C LEU A 31 -3.06 0.40 8.27
N SER A 32 -3.54 0.73 7.07
CA SER A 32 -4.94 0.55 6.69
C SER A 32 -5.43 -0.90 6.84
N ALA A 33 -4.53 -1.88 6.85
CA ALA A 33 -4.82 -3.29 7.11
C ALA A 33 -5.54 -3.52 8.46
N ILE A 34 -5.33 -2.65 9.46
CA ILE A 34 -6.04 -2.72 10.75
C ILE A 34 -7.54 -2.50 10.53
N ASN A 35 -7.90 -1.45 9.79
CA ASN A 35 -9.30 -1.15 9.46
C ASN A 35 -9.90 -2.25 8.56
N GLN A 36 -9.11 -2.79 7.63
CA GLN A 36 -9.54 -3.90 6.79
C GLN A 36 -9.87 -5.15 7.62
N GLY A 37 -9.07 -5.48 8.63
CA GLY A 37 -9.37 -6.57 9.57
C GLY A 37 -10.66 -6.36 10.36
N MET A 38 -10.91 -5.12 10.81
CA MET A 38 -12.16 -4.76 11.49
C MET A 38 -13.39 -4.92 10.57
N VAL A 39 -13.31 -4.43 9.33
CA VAL A 39 -14.42 -4.56 8.36
C VAL A 39 -14.62 -6.01 7.92
N ALA A 40 -13.54 -6.77 7.73
CA ALA A 40 -13.58 -8.18 7.38
C ALA A 40 -14.26 -9.02 8.48
N SER A 41 -13.87 -8.82 9.74
CA SER A 41 -14.46 -9.56 10.87
C SER A 41 -15.97 -9.27 11.03
N ALA A 42 -16.38 -8.01 10.89
CA ALA A 42 -17.80 -7.63 10.88
C ALA A 42 -18.55 -8.25 9.69
N SER A 43 -17.93 -8.27 8.51
CA SER A 43 -18.51 -8.89 7.31
C SER A 43 -18.71 -10.39 7.51
N ILE A 44 -17.72 -11.12 8.04
CA ILE A 44 -17.83 -12.56 8.34
C ILE A 44 -18.97 -12.83 9.33
N ALA A 45 -19.07 -12.04 10.40
CA ALA A 45 -20.15 -12.16 11.38
C ALA A 45 -21.54 -11.92 10.77
N SER A 46 -21.64 -11.03 9.78
CA SER A 46 -22.90 -10.77 9.05
C SER A 46 -23.25 -11.91 8.09
N VAL A 47 -22.27 -12.49 7.41
CA VAL A 47 -22.44 -13.63 6.50
C VAL A 47 -22.91 -14.87 7.25
N GLY A 48 -22.40 -15.10 8.46
CA GLY A 48 -22.86 -16.19 9.33
C GLY A 48 -24.35 -16.09 9.71
N ARG A 49 -24.96 -14.90 9.62
CA ARG A 49 -26.40 -14.67 9.86
C ARG A 49 -27.22 -14.66 8.59
N ASN A 50 -26.71 -14.04 7.53
CA ASN A 50 -27.36 -13.97 6.23
C ASN A 50 -26.31 -14.19 5.12
N PRO A 51 -26.28 -15.37 4.47
CA PRO A 51 -25.28 -15.66 3.45
C PRO A 51 -25.39 -14.75 2.21
N ASP A 52 -26.58 -14.19 1.93
CA ASP A 52 -26.81 -13.34 0.75
C ASP A 52 -26.03 -12.02 0.81
N VAL A 53 -25.56 -11.60 2.00
CA VAL A 53 -24.78 -10.36 2.14
C VAL A 53 -23.28 -10.53 1.88
N ALA A 54 -22.79 -11.73 1.56
CA ALA A 54 -21.37 -12.03 1.39
C ALA A 54 -20.68 -11.13 0.37
N ALA A 55 -21.26 -10.97 -0.83
CA ALA A 55 -20.70 -10.13 -1.88
C ALA A 55 -20.55 -8.67 -1.41
N ARG A 56 -21.54 -8.15 -0.68
CA ARG A 56 -21.52 -6.79 -0.15
C ARG A 56 -20.47 -6.61 0.95
N GLY A 57 -20.30 -7.62 1.81
CA GLY A 57 -19.25 -7.64 2.83
C GLY A 57 -17.84 -7.60 2.22
N ILE A 58 -17.61 -8.32 1.13
CA ILE A 58 -16.34 -8.29 0.38
C ILE A 58 -16.08 -6.87 -0.17
N ILE A 59 -17.08 -6.26 -0.81
CA ILE A 59 -16.95 -4.91 -1.37
C ILE A 59 -16.59 -3.90 -0.28
N PHE A 60 -17.23 -3.95 0.90
CA PHE A 60 -16.87 -3.04 1.98
C PHE A 60 -15.47 -3.30 2.56
N THR A 61 -15.05 -4.57 2.60
CA THR A 61 -13.73 -4.96 3.09
C THR A 61 -12.60 -4.44 2.20
N VAL A 62 -12.82 -4.26 0.90
CA VAL A 62 -11.77 -3.74 0.00
C VAL A 62 -11.59 -2.21 0.09
N MET A 63 -12.58 -1.47 0.61
CA MET A 63 -12.53 0.00 0.65
C MET A 63 -11.29 0.55 1.40
N PRO A 64 -10.91 0.04 2.59
CA PRO A 64 -9.69 0.47 3.28
C PRO A 64 -8.39 0.16 2.53
N GLU A 65 -8.39 -0.79 1.60
CA GLU A 65 -7.21 -1.17 0.81
C GLU A 65 -6.77 -0.05 -0.16
N THR A 66 -7.71 0.79 -0.58
CA THR A 66 -7.47 1.95 -1.45
C THR A 66 -6.37 2.87 -0.90
N ILE A 67 -6.29 3.04 0.42
CA ILE A 67 -5.28 3.88 1.07
C ILE A 67 -3.87 3.28 0.91
N ALA A 68 -3.74 1.97 1.07
CA ALA A 68 -2.47 1.28 0.86
C ALA A 68 -2.04 1.34 -0.61
N ILE A 69 -3.00 1.17 -1.55
CA ILE A 69 -2.73 1.28 -2.99
C ILE A 69 -2.25 2.68 -3.36
N PHE A 70 -2.85 3.75 -2.81
CA PHE A 70 -2.39 5.11 -3.05
C PHE A 70 -0.99 5.37 -2.48
N GLY A 71 -0.68 4.85 -1.29
CA GLY A 71 0.66 4.94 -0.72
C GLY A 71 1.72 4.23 -1.58
N LEU A 72 1.40 3.04 -2.07
CA LEU A 72 2.26 2.29 -2.98
C LEU A 72 2.44 3.02 -4.32
N LEU A 73 1.37 3.57 -4.89
CA LEU A 73 1.42 4.31 -6.15
C LEU A 73 2.31 5.55 -6.02
N VAL A 74 2.16 6.33 -4.95
CA VAL A 74 3.02 7.49 -4.67
C VAL A 74 4.49 7.05 -4.51
N ALA A 75 4.75 5.95 -3.80
CA ALA A 75 6.10 5.41 -3.64
C ALA A 75 6.74 5.05 -4.99
N ILE A 76 6.00 4.40 -5.89
CA ILE A 76 6.48 4.07 -7.24
C ILE A 76 6.80 5.35 -8.03
N LEU A 77 5.91 6.33 -8.01
CA LEU A 77 6.14 7.61 -8.70
C LEU A 77 7.38 8.34 -8.17
N LEU A 78 7.61 8.34 -6.85
CA LEU A 78 8.80 8.91 -6.24
C LEU A 78 10.07 8.15 -6.63
N MET A 79 10.04 6.81 -6.63
CA MET A 79 11.17 6.00 -7.07
C MET A 79 11.52 6.25 -8.54
N THR A 80 10.51 6.37 -9.42
CA THR A 80 10.73 6.72 -10.83
C THR A 80 11.29 8.13 -10.97
N GLY A 81 10.74 9.11 -10.25
CA GLY A 81 11.21 10.50 -10.29
C GLY A 81 12.64 10.70 -9.77
N LEU A 82 13.07 9.88 -8.81
CA LEU A 82 14.44 9.88 -8.29
C LEU A 82 15.41 9.01 -9.12
N GLY A 83 14.94 8.31 -10.16
CA GLY A 83 15.76 7.39 -10.94
C GLY A 83 16.22 6.15 -10.15
N LEU A 84 15.48 5.77 -9.10
CA LEU A 84 15.72 4.57 -8.29
C LEU A 84 15.17 3.29 -8.95
N LEU A 85 14.15 3.43 -9.81
CA LEU A 85 13.67 2.37 -10.71
C LEU A 85 14.48 2.37 -12.00
#